data_AF-A0A378PGP4-F1
#
_entry.id   AF-A0A378PGP4-F1
#
_cell.length_a   1.000
_cell.length_b   1.000
_cell.length_c   1.000
_cell.angle_alpha   90.00
_cell.angle_beta   90.00
_cell.angle_gamma   90.00
#
_symmetry.space_group_name_H-M   'P 1'
#
loop_
_entity.id
_entity.type
_entity.pdbx_description
1 polymer ?
#
loop_
_entity_poly.entity_id
_entity_poly.type
_entity_poly.pdbx_seq_one_letter_code
_entity_poly.pdbx_strand_id
1 'polypeptide(L)'
;MKKLSFAVKANMNKPPRVHVQSADKKTTYGSFQANNCDEFDSWDKLSQEEAIELKHYMNNLVAIEHYFSTKALSEQKDFRIRLPGSFIDAIDELSKLCFEEHIDLNVYDAMISAAIGQLKIKTASLPDEKKQQALTLLNQLGLSENVKTDVSLKIQAVFSELLSIHNKSEKLHQKARTLFNKDKSIAPKTIEEIAKGELSTSKWLVACAVEILLEEKPDVVQKILADDDILFLWANPLLKNNRPIKELLHTLGSLNNSEALNSKLNSMTDFS
;
A
#
# COMPACT_ATOMS: atom_id res chain seq x y z
N MET A 1 -10.80 26.18 -11.81
CA MET A 1 -9.77 27.17 -12.27
C MET A 1 -8.53 26.95 -11.42
N LYS A 2 -7.32 26.80 -11.99
CA LYS A 2 -6.10 26.47 -11.20
C LYS A 2 -5.82 27.53 -10.14
N LYS A 3 -5.65 27.12 -8.89
CA LYS A 3 -5.41 27.98 -7.72
C LYS A 3 -3.92 28.06 -7.40
N LEU A 4 -3.18 26.98 -7.67
CA LEU A 4 -1.73 26.91 -7.47
C LEU A 4 -0.93 26.78 -8.78
N SER A 5 0.29 27.28 -8.74
CA SER A 5 1.34 27.04 -9.73
C SER A 5 2.48 26.23 -9.09
N PHE A 6 2.86 25.12 -9.72
CA PHE A 6 3.95 24.27 -9.24
C PHE A 6 5.18 24.44 -10.14
N ALA A 7 6.18 25.15 -9.64
CA ALA A 7 7.43 25.35 -10.35
C ALA A 7 8.44 24.25 -9.96
N VAL A 8 8.71 23.34 -10.88
CA VAL A 8 9.63 22.23 -10.65
C VAL A 8 11.04 22.60 -11.09
N LYS A 9 12.00 22.49 -10.17
CA LYS A 9 13.43 22.64 -10.47
C LYS A 9 14.11 21.28 -10.41
N ALA A 10 14.54 20.80 -11.57
CA ALA A 10 15.34 19.59 -11.69
C ALA A 10 16.74 19.83 -11.09
N ASN A 11 17.27 18.83 -10.40
CA ASN A 11 18.65 18.79 -9.94
C ASN A 11 19.30 17.52 -10.49
N MET A 12 20.53 17.63 -11.00
CA MET A 12 21.26 16.49 -11.58
C MET A 12 21.54 15.39 -10.55
N ASN A 13 21.67 15.76 -9.27
CA ASN A 13 22.13 14.85 -8.21
C ASN A 13 21.09 14.63 -7.10
N LYS A 14 19.89 15.22 -7.21
CA LYS A 14 18.82 15.13 -6.20
C LYS A 14 17.44 15.05 -6.87
N PRO A 15 16.44 14.46 -6.19
CA PRO A 15 15.05 14.52 -6.65
C PRO A 15 14.61 15.97 -6.93
N PRO A 16 13.73 16.20 -7.92
CA PRO A 16 13.28 17.54 -8.27
C PRO A 16 12.67 18.26 -7.07
N ARG A 17 12.95 19.56 -6.93
CA ARG A 17 12.32 20.40 -5.90
C ARG A 17 11.10 21.08 -6.51
N VAL A 18 9.96 20.95 -5.84
CA VAL A 18 8.71 21.59 -6.21
C VAL A 18 8.55 22.85 -5.38
N HIS A 19 8.37 23.99 -6.03
CA HIS A 19 8.00 25.25 -5.39
C HIS A 19 6.49 25.47 -5.55
N VAL A 20 5.80 25.66 -4.43
CA VAL A 20 4.35 25.92 -4.40
C VAL A 20 4.13 27.42 -4.46
N GLN A 21 3.45 27.89 -5.50
CA GLN A 21 3.25 29.31 -5.77
C GLN A 21 1.77 29.61 -6.00
N SER A 22 1.37 30.87 -5.77
CA SER A 22 0.07 31.37 -6.18
C SER A 22 -0.13 31.21 -7.69
N ALA A 23 -1.39 31.15 -8.15
CA ALA A 23 -1.70 31.05 -9.59
C ALA A 23 -1.03 32.16 -10.44
N ASP A 24 -0.89 33.37 -9.88
CA ASP A 24 -0.23 34.51 -10.53
C ASP A 24 1.30 34.52 -10.35
N LYS A 25 1.85 33.53 -9.65
CA LYS A 25 3.29 33.33 -9.36
C LYS A 25 3.95 34.44 -8.54
N LYS A 26 3.18 35.35 -7.94
CA LYS A 26 3.75 36.44 -7.12
C LYS A 26 4.14 35.97 -5.73
N THR A 27 3.42 35.01 -5.18
CA THR A 27 3.67 34.47 -3.84
C THR A 27 4.23 33.07 -3.97
N THR A 28 5.32 32.77 -3.26
CA THR A 28 5.81 31.40 -3.07
C THR A 28 5.50 31.01 -1.63
N TYR A 29 4.63 30.02 -1.45
CA TYR A 29 4.18 29.55 -0.15
C TYR A 29 5.22 28.66 0.53
N GLY A 30 5.97 27.88 -0.25
CA GLY A 30 7.02 27.00 0.25
C GLY A 30 7.59 26.09 -0.84
N SER A 31 8.36 25.08 -0.44
CA SER A 31 8.90 24.08 -1.35
C SER A 31 9.14 22.74 -0.67
N PHE A 32 9.13 21.66 -1.44
CA PHE A 32 9.43 20.31 -0.96
C PHE A 32 10.18 19.50 -2.04
N GLN A 33 10.85 18.44 -1.64
CA GLN A 33 11.41 17.47 -2.60
C GLN A 33 10.32 16.54 -3.10
N ALA A 34 10.32 16.23 -4.40
CA ALA A 34 9.26 15.44 -5.02
C ALA A 34 9.08 14.03 -4.42
N ASN A 35 10.12 13.50 -3.74
CA ASN A 35 10.10 12.22 -3.02
C ASN A 35 9.94 12.36 -1.50
N ASN A 36 9.70 13.57 -1.01
CA ASN A 36 9.49 13.86 0.40
C ASN A 36 8.49 15.02 0.53
N CYS A 37 7.21 14.71 0.27
CA CYS A 37 6.13 15.69 0.29
C CYS A 37 5.92 16.31 1.68
N ASP A 38 6.26 15.58 2.74
CA ASP A 38 6.16 16.02 4.14
C ASP A 38 7.13 17.17 4.49
N GLU A 39 8.10 17.49 3.62
CA GLU A 39 8.96 18.68 3.77
C GLU A 39 8.16 19.99 3.68
N PHE A 40 6.95 19.97 3.11
CA PHE A 40 6.12 21.18 3.04
C PHE A 40 5.45 21.49 4.38
N ASP A 41 5.82 22.61 4.99
CA ASP A 41 5.39 23.02 6.33
C ASP A 41 4.37 24.18 6.35
N SER A 42 4.20 24.88 5.22
CA SER A 42 3.46 26.14 5.14
C SER A 42 1.99 25.95 4.75
N TRP A 43 1.35 24.91 5.29
CA TRP A 43 -0.07 24.58 5.04
C TRP A 43 -1.03 25.66 5.56
N ASP A 44 -0.66 26.33 6.65
CA ASP A 44 -1.40 27.42 7.28
C ASP A 44 -1.57 28.65 6.37
N LYS A 45 -0.72 28.78 5.35
CA LYS A 45 -0.76 29.89 4.37
C LYS A 45 -1.66 29.62 3.18
N LEU A 46 -2.23 28.41 3.07
CA LEU A 46 -3.07 27.99 1.95
C LEU A 46 -4.54 28.11 2.33
N SER A 47 -5.36 28.58 1.40
CA SER A 47 -6.81 28.35 1.48
C SER A 47 -7.14 26.86 1.39
N GLN A 48 -8.33 26.46 1.84
CA GLN A 48 -8.80 25.07 1.74
C GLN A 48 -8.71 24.54 0.29
N GLU A 49 -9.09 25.34 -0.70
CA GLU A 49 -9.03 24.97 -2.11
C GLU A 49 -7.59 24.78 -2.61
N GLU A 50 -6.66 25.65 -2.19
CA GLU A 50 -5.24 25.50 -2.51
C GLU A 50 -4.62 24.28 -1.82
N ALA A 51 -5.01 24.00 -0.57
CA ALA A 51 -4.57 22.82 0.16
C ALA A 51 -5.04 21.52 -0.51
N ILE A 52 -6.28 21.47 -0.98
CA ILE A 52 -6.83 20.33 -1.75
C ILE A 52 -6.04 20.16 -3.07
N GLU A 53 -5.82 21.23 -3.83
CA GLU A 53 -5.05 21.16 -5.08
C GLU A 53 -3.60 20.67 -4.82
N LEU A 54 -2.97 21.12 -3.73
CA LEU A 54 -1.64 20.67 -3.33
C LEU A 54 -1.63 19.19 -2.95
N LYS A 55 -2.61 18.73 -2.16
CA LYS A 55 -2.77 17.31 -1.79
C LYS A 55 -2.90 16.42 -3.01
N HIS A 56 -3.75 16.78 -3.98
CA HIS A 56 -3.86 16.03 -5.24
C HIS A 56 -2.53 15.95 -5.99
N TYR A 57 -1.80 17.07 -6.05
CA TYR A 57 -0.50 17.10 -6.69
C TYR A 57 0.52 16.17 -5.99
N MET A 58 0.58 16.21 -4.66
CA MET A 58 1.45 15.35 -3.86
C MET A 58 1.07 13.87 -3.98
N ASN A 59 -0.23 13.54 -3.92
CA ASN A 59 -0.74 12.18 -4.10
C ASN A 59 -0.32 11.58 -5.45
N ASN A 60 -0.32 12.39 -6.52
CA ASN A 60 0.20 11.98 -7.82
C ASN A 60 1.71 11.68 -7.78
N LEU A 61 2.51 12.51 -7.11
CA LEU A 61 3.96 12.29 -6.99
C LEU A 61 4.27 11.01 -6.20
N VAL A 62 3.59 10.82 -5.06
CA VAL A 62 3.73 9.63 -4.20
C VAL A 62 3.38 8.37 -4.98
N ALA A 63 2.27 8.38 -5.72
CA ALA A 63 1.87 7.24 -6.53
C ALA A 63 2.91 6.94 -7.64
N ILE A 64 3.43 7.96 -8.31
CA ILE A 64 4.47 7.75 -9.34
C ILE A 64 5.75 7.18 -8.73
N GLU A 65 6.21 7.71 -7.61
CA GLU A 65 7.38 7.17 -6.92
C GLU A 65 7.18 5.71 -6.50
N HIS A 66 6.01 5.40 -5.92
CA HIS A 66 5.68 4.07 -5.45
C HIS A 66 5.76 3.01 -6.57
N TYR A 67 5.22 3.32 -7.75
CA TYR A 67 5.15 2.35 -8.86
C TYR A 67 6.34 2.40 -9.84
N PHE A 68 7.04 3.53 -9.95
CA PHE A 68 8.07 3.76 -10.98
C PHE A 68 9.43 4.20 -10.44
N SER A 69 9.61 4.20 -9.12
CA SER A 69 10.80 4.69 -8.38
C SER A 69 11.00 6.21 -8.39
N THR A 70 11.85 6.69 -7.49
CA THR A 70 12.26 8.09 -7.37
C THR A 70 12.83 8.67 -8.67
N LYS A 71 13.46 7.84 -9.51
CA LYS A 71 14.06 8.30 -10.79
C LYS A 71 12.97 8.81 -11.74
N ALA A 72 11.81 8.16 -11.77
CA ALA A 72 10.71 8.53 -12.66
C ALA A 72 10.13 9.93 -12.35
N LEU A 73 10.30 10.44 -11.13
CA LEU A 73 9.91 11.81 -10.77
C LEU A 73 10.64 12.87 -11.60
N SER A 74 11.84 12.56 -12.09
CA SER A 74 12.64 13.44 -12.94
C SER A 74 12.31 13.35 -14.42
N GLU A 75 11.55 12.31 -14.83
CA GLU A 75 11.20 12.02 -16.21
C GLU A 75 9.81 12.57 -16.59
N GLN A 76 9.06 13.10 -15.61
CA GLN A 76 7.73 13.65 -15.82
C GLN A 76 7.77 14.91 -16.70
N LYS A 77 7.20 14.80 -17.91
CA LYS A 77 6.95 15.95 -18.79
C LYS A 77 5.74 16.78 -18.34
N ASP A 78 4.78 16.12 -17.70
CA ASP A 78 3.56 16.71 -17.16
C ASP A 78 3.33 16.06 -15.80
N PHE A 79 3.24 16.86 -14.74
CA PHE A 79 3.12 16.38 -13.35
C PHE A 79 1.66 16.12 -12.94
N ARG A 80 0.75 16.04 -13.91
CA ARG A 80 -0.68 15.78 -13.69
C ARG A 80 -1.21 14.81 -14.73
N ILE A 81 -1.97 13.81 -14.29
CA ILE A 81 -2.78 12.99 -15.20
C ILE A 81 -3.85 13.87 -15.83
N ARG A 82 -3.97 13.83 -17.17
CA ARG A 82 -4.97 14.62 -17.90
C ARG A 82 -6.33 13.95 -17.81
N LEU A 83 -7.27 14.62 -17.14
CA LEU A 83 -8.66 14.18 -16.97
C LEU A 83 -9.62 15.25 -17.51
N PRO A 84 -10.86 14.89 -17.88
CA PRO A 84 -11.89 15.85 -18.23
C PRO A 84 -12.12 16.87 -17.10
N GLY A 85 -12.29 18.15 -17.45
CA GLY A 85 -12.48 19.22 -16.46
C GLY A 85 -13.63 18.94 -15.48
N SER A 86 -14.78 18.48 -16.00
CA SER A 86 -15.94 18.12 -15.16
C SER A 86 -15.68 16.99 -14.17
N PHE A 87 -14.76 16.07 -14.50
CA PHE A 87 -14.38 15.00 -13.59
C PHE A 87 -13.40 15.48 -12.52
N ILE A 88 -12.49 16.39 -12.88
CA ILE A 88 -11.63 17.08 -11.92
C ILE A 88 -12.49 17.89 -10.95
N ASP A 89 -13.47 18.64 -11.46
CA ASP A 89 -14.39 19.42 -10.62
C ASP A 89 -15.16 18.50 -9.64
N ALA A 90 -15.58 17.32 -10.08
CA ALA A 90 -16.23 16.33 -9.21
C ALA A 90 -15.28 15.75 -8.14
N ILE A 91 -14.02 15.47 -8.50
CA ILE A 91 -12.99 15.06 -7.54
C ILE A 91 -12.73 16.15 -6.51
N ASP A 92 -12.63 17.41 -6.95
CA ASP A 92 -12.39 18.55 -6.06
C ASP A 92 -13.56 18.75 -5.08
N GLU A 93 -14.80 18.66 -5.55
CA GLU A 93 -15.99 18.76 -4.69
C GLU A 93 -16.08 17.58 -3.71
N LEU A 94 -15.81 16.35 -4.14
CA LEU A 94 -15.74 15.20 -3.23
C LEU A 94 -14.59 15.35 -2.22
N SER A 95 -13.46 15.91 -2.64
CA SER A 95 -12.31 16.12 -1.76
C SER A 95 -12.59 17.15 -0.68
N LYS A 96 -13.44 18.16 -0.96
CA LYS A 96 -13.92 19.08 0.09
C LYS A 96 -14.73 18.34 1.16
N LEU A 97 -15.69 17.52 0.72
CA LEU A 97 -16.52 16.72 1.62
C LEU A 97 -15.68 15.72 2.44
N CYS A 98 -14.75 15.02 1.78
CA CYS A 98 -13.82 14.11 2.44
C CYS A 98 -12.91 14.85 3.43
N PHE A 99 -12.43 16.05 3.10
CA PHE A 99 -11.59 16.86 3.98
C PHE A 99 -12.30 17.25 5.27
N GLU A 100 -13.59 17.60 5.21
CA GLU A 100 -14.42 17.95 6.37
C GLU A 100 -14.61 16.76 7.32
N GLU A 101 -14.72 15.55 6.78
CA GLU A 101 -14.88 14.30 7.54
C GLU A 101 -13.54 13.62 7.88
N HIS A 102 -12.41 14.26 7.59
CA HIS A 102 -11.06 13.69 7.76
C HIS A 102 -10.84 12.36 7.02
N ILE A 103 -11.48 12.19 5.86
CA ILE A 103 -11.32 11.05 4.95
C ILE A 103 -10.27 11.42 3.90
N ASP A 104 -9.29 10.55 3.66
CA ASP A 104 -8.36 10.75 2.54
C ASP A 104 -8.96 10.25 1.22
N LEU A 105 -8.79 11.06 0.18
CA LEU A 105 -9.20 10.71 -1.17
C LEU A 105 -7.98 10.71 -2.10
N ASN A 106 -7.37 9.52 -2.27
CA ASN A 106 -6.27 9.33 -3.20
C ASN A 106 -6.69 8.55 -4.45
N VAL A 107 -7.14 9.28 -5.47
CA VAL A 107 -7.51 8.69 -6.76
C VAL A 107 -6.31 8.23 -7.61
N TYR A 108 -5.11 8.80 -7.38
CA TYR A 108 -3.95 8.58 -8.25
C TYR A 108 -3.32 7.20 -8.05
N ASP A 109 -3.21 6.73 -6.80
CA ASP A 109 -2.73 5.38 -6.52
C ASP A 109 -3.62 4.33 -7.21
N ALA A 110 -4.93 4.42 -7.00
CA ALA A 110 -5.91 3.52 -7.60
C ALA A 110 -5.85 3.53 -9.14
N MET A 111 -5.72 4.72 -9.75
CA MET A 111 -5.62 4.85 -11.20
C MET A 111 -4.36 4.20 -11.76
N ILE A 112 -3.20 4.45 -11.16
CA ILE A 112 -1.92 3.89 -11.63
C ILE A 112 -1.88 2.38 -11.40
N SER A 113 -2.33 1.92 -10.22
CA SER A 113 -2.45 0.50 -9.86
C SER A 113 -3.34 -0.25 -10.84
N ALA A 114 -4.52 0.30 -11.16
CA ALA A 114 -5.45 -0.30 -12.13
C ALA A 114 -4.85 -0.35 -13.54
N ALA A 115 -4.16 0.72 -13.98
CA ALA A 115 -3.50 0.76 -15.28
C ALA A 115 -2.41 -0.32 -15.38
N ILE A 116 -1.55 -0.45 -14.38
CA ILE A 116 -0.51 -1.50 -14.30
C ILE A 116 -1.15 -2.89 -14.30
N GLY A 117 -2.22 -3.08 -13.52
CA GLY A 117 -2.99 -4.32 -13.48
C GLY A 117 -3.51 -4.73 -14.86
N GLN A 118 -4.10 -3.79 -15.59
CA GLN A 118 -4.57 -4.03 -16.97
C GLN A 118 -3.42 -4.43 -17.91
N LEU A 119 -2.28 -3.72 -17.85
CA LEU A 119 -1.09 -4.07 -18.64
C LEU A 119 -0.60 -5.49 -18.36
N LYS A 120 -0.55 -5.90 -17.10
CA LYS A 120 -0.15 -7.25 -16.69
C LYS A 120 -1.14 -8.32 -17.18
N ILE A 121 -2.44 -8.10 -17.01
CA ILE A 121 -3.50 -9.02 -17.45
C ILE A 121 -3.44 -9.23 -18.97
N LYS A 122 -3.32 -8.14 -19.73
CA LYS A 122 -3.24 -8.22 -21.19
C LYS A 122 -1.94 -8.88 -21.64
N THR A 123 -0.81 -8.60 -20.98
CA THR A 123 0.46 -9.29 -21.24
C THR A 123 0.35 -10.79 -21.03
N ALA A 124 -0.33 -11.24 -19.98
CA ALA A 124 -0.55 -12.66 -19.72
C ALA A 124 -1.42 -13.36 -20.78
N SER A 125 -2.25 -12.60 -21.49
CA SER A 125 -3.13 -13.08 -22.56
C SER A 125 -2.42 -13.16 -23.93
N LEU A 126 -1.17 -12.70 -24.04
CA LEU A 126 -0.43 -12.73 -25.30
C LEU A 126 0.18 -14.12 -25.59
N PRO A 127 0.34 -14.49 -26.87
CA PRO A 127 1.11 -15.68 -27.28
C PRO A 127 2.59 -15.56 -26.88
N ASP A 128 3.28 -16.69 -26.68
CA ASP A 128 4.60 -16.76 -26.03
C ASP A 128 5.65 -15.77 -26.57
N GLU A 129 5.84 -15.68 -27.89
CA GLU A 129 6.81 -14.73 -28.47
C GLU A 129 6.48 -13.27 -28.16
N LYS A 130 5.20 -12.89 -28.29
CA LYS A 130 4.71 -11.53 -28.00
C LYS A 130 4.65 -11.24 -26.50
N LYS A 131 4.40 -12.26 -25.70
CA LYS A 131 4.43 -12.19 -24.23
C LYS A 131 5.85 -11.91 -23.74
N GLN A 132 6.87 -12.57 -24.28
CA GLN A 132 8.26 -12.29 -23.91
C GLN A 132 8.69 -10.87 -24.29
N GLN A 133 8.27 -10.39 -25.47
CA GLN A 133 8.48 -9.00 -25.89
C GLN A 133 7.80 -8.02 -24.92
N ALA A 134 6.53 -8.26 -24.57
CA ALA A 134 5.78 -7.42 -23.64
C ALA A 134 6.35 -7.45 -22.20
N LEU A 135 6.78 -8.62 -21.71
CA LEU A 135 7.45 -8.74 -20.42
C LEU A 135 8.74 -7.93 -20.40
N THR A 136 9.55 -8.00 -21.46
CA THR A 136 10.79 -7.18 -21.58
C THR A 136 10.49 -5.68 -21.47
N LEU A 137 9.41 -5.20 -22.10
CA LEU A 137 8.98 -3.80 -21.99
C LEU A 137 8.56 -3.44 -20.55
N LEU A 138 7.81 -4.31 -19.88
CA LEU A 138 7.44 -4.10 -18.48
C LEU A 138 8.65 -4.16 -17.54
N ASN A 139 9.64 -5.01 -17.83
CA ASN A 139 10.89 -5.12 -17.06
C ASN A 139 11.68 -3.81 -17.11
N GLN A 140 11.77 -3.18 -18.28
CA GLN A 140 12.47 -1.90 -18.45
C GLN A 140 11.86 -0.77 -17.59
N LEU A 141 10.56 -0.86 -17.31
CA LEU A 141 9.83 0.10 -16.46
C LEU A 141 9.81 -0.31 -14.98
N GLY A 142 10.43 -1.44 -14.59
CA GLY A 142 10.34 -1.99 -13.24
C GLY A 142 8.96 -2.58 -12.90
N LEU A 143 8.10 -2.80 -13.90
CA LEU A 143 6.70 -3.22 -13.74
C LEU A 143 6.46 -4.72 -13.97
N SER A 144 7.45 -5.44 -14.50
CA SER A 144 7.29 -6.86 -14.86
C SER A 144 7.21 -7.78 -13.66
N GLU A 145 7.94 -7.42 -12.60
CA GLU A 145 7.82 -8.08 -11.35
C GLU A 145 6.50 -7.58 -10.76
N ASN A 146 5.59 -8.51 -10.54
CA ASN A 146 5.04 -8.47 -9.20
C ASN A 146 6.28 -8.60 -8.32
N VAL A 147 6.71 -7.54 -7.65
CA VAL A 147 7.25 -7.72 -6.31
C VAL A 147 6.09 -8.29 -5.51
N LYS A 148 5.71 -9.55 -5.78
CA LYS A 148 5.38 -10.46 -4.72
C LYS A 148 6.66 -10.42 -3.93
N THR A 149 6.69 -9.61 -2.88
CA THR A 149 7.60 -9.85 -1.77
C THR A 149 7.56 -11.35 -1.61
N ASP A 150 8.66 -12.05 -1.92
CA ASP A 150 8.66 -13.51 -1.91
C ASP A 150 8.57 -13.93 -0.45
N VAL A 151 7.33 -13.96 0.03
CA VAL A 151 6.96 -14.28 1.40
C VAL A 151 6.87 -15.79 1.56
N SER A 152 7.26 -16.58 0.55
CA SER A 152 7.16 -18.05 0.62
C SER A 152 7.96 -18.59 1.80
N LEU A 153 9.18 -18.09 2.01
CA LEU A 153 10.00 -18.45 3.18
C LEU A 153 9.39 -17.96 4.49
N LYS A 154 8.75 -16.79 4.49
CA LYS A 154 8.09 -16.22 5.68
C LYS A 154 6.84 -17.01 6.06
N ILE A 155 6.06 -17.43 5.06
CA ILE A 155 4.90 -18.32 5.24
C ILE A 155 5.36 -19.68 5.75
N GLN A 156 6.45 -20.24 5.21
CA GLN A 156 7.03 -21.49 5.74
C GLN A 156 7.44 -21.34 7.21
N ALA A 157 8.09 -20.24 7.58
CA ALA A 157 8.46 -19.96 8.97
C ALA A 157 7.24 -19.86 9.89
N VAL A 158 6.20 -19.12 9.48
CA VAL A 158 4.93 -19.03 10.22
C VAL A 158 4.31 -20.41 10.43
N PHE A 159 4.23 -21.23 9.37
CA PHE A 159 3.63 -22.56 9.47
C PHE A 159 4.51 -23.54 10.25
N SER A 160 5.83 -23.39 10.20
CA SER A 160 6.78 -24.17 11.02
C SER A 160 6.58 -23.88 12.50
N GLU A 161 6.43 -22.62 12.88
CA GLU A 161 6.11 -22.24 14.25
C GLU A 161 4.72 -22.72 14.66
N LEU A 162 3.74 -22.66 13.75
CA LEU A 162 2.39 -23.16 13.99
C LEU A 162 2.36 -24.66 14.28
N LEU A 163 3.29 -25.46 13.75
CA LEU A 163 3.36 -26.90 14.04
C LEU A 163 3.51 -27.19 15.55
N SER A 164 4.17 -26.28 16.27
CA SER A 164 4.40 -26.36 17.71
C SER A 164 3.19 -25.96 18.57
N ILE A 165 2.12 -25.41 17.96
CA ILE A 165 0.90 -25.02 18.66
C ILE A 165 -0.01 -26.24 18.88
N HIS A 166 -0.45 -26.42 20.13
CA HIS A 166 -1.41 -27.47 20.47
C HIS A 166 -2.78 -27.19 19.83
N ASN A 167 -3.44 -28.23 19.32
CA ASN A 167 -4.73 -28.13 18.60
C ASN A 167 -4.73 -27.18 17.39
N LYS A 168 -3.58 -26.97 16.73
CA LYS A 168 -3.42 -26.08 15.57
C LYS A 168 -4.51 -26.19 14.49
N SER A 169 -4.92 -27.41 14.12
CA SER A 169 -5.97 -27.62 13.11
C SER A 169 -7.34 -27.09 13.55
N GLU A 170 -7.71 -27.31 14.80
CA GLU A 170 -8.97 -26.83 15.37
C GLU A 170 -8.94 -25.31 15.53
N LYS A 171 -7.82 -24.76 16.02
CA LYS A 171 -7.64 -23.30 16.12
C LYS A 171 -7.70 -22.61 14.77
N LEU A 172 -7.04 -23.17 13.74
CA LEU A 172 -7.13 -22.66 12.37
C LEU A 172 -8.57 -22.71 11.85
N HIS A 173 -9.30 -23.78 12.13
CA HIS A 173 -10.70 -23.91 11.73
C HIS A 173 -11.58 -22.83 12.39
N GLN A 174 -11.40 -22.63 13.69
CA GLN A 174 -12.11 -21.59 14.46
C GLN A 174 -11.77 -20.18 13.95
N LYS A 175 -10.50 -19.88 13.69
CA LYS A 175 -10.07 -18.59 13.12
C LYS A 175 -10.59 -18.39 11.70
N ALA A 176 -10.60 -19.43 10.87
CA ALA A 176 -11.17 -19.36 9.51
C ALA A 176 -12.65 -18.98 9.52
N ARG A 177 -13.42 -19.57 10.44
CA ARG A 177 -14.84 -19.24 10.64
C ARG A 177 -15.04 -17.84 11.19
N THR A 178 -14.34 -17.48 12.26
CA THR A 178 -14.53 -16.20 12.95
C THR A 178 -14.01 -15.00 12.16
N LEU A 179 -12.84 -15.12 11.53
CA LEU A 179 -12.18 -13.99 10.85
C LEU A 179 -12.57 -13.85 9.38
N PHE A 180 -12.95 -14.95 8.71
CA PHE A 180 -13.18 -14.97 7.26
C PHE A 180 -14.50 -15.62 6.83
N ASN A 181 -15.34 -16.04 7.77
CA ASN A 181 -16.58 -16.80 7.51
C ASN A 181 -16.34 -18.02 6.60
N LYS A 182 -15.21 -18.71 6.79
CA LYS A 182 -14.84 -19.90 6.02
C LYS A 182 -14.98 -21.15 6.87
N ASP A 183 -15.96 -21.97 6.52
CA ASP A 183 -16.12 -23.29 7.12
C ASP A 183 -15.21 -24.33 6.45
N LYS A 184 -13.90 -24.21 6.69
CA LYS A 184 -12.89 -25.12 6.13
C LYS A 184 -11.97 -25.65 7.22
N SER A 185 -11.97 -26.96 7.41
CA SER A 185 -11.01 -27.63 8.30
C SER A 185 -9.71 -27.93 7.56
N ILE A 186 -8.58 -27.69 8.21
CA ILE A 186 -7.25 -27.88 7.63
C ILE A 186 -6.59 -29.09 8.30
N ALA A 187 -6.37 -30.14 7.53
CA ALA A 187 -5.76 -31.36 8.02
C ALA A 187 -4.31 -31.10 8.51
N PRO A 188 -3.86 -31.75 9.59
CA PRO A 188 -2.49 -31.57 10.10
C PRO A 188 -1.41 -31.76 9.05
N LYS A 189 -1.57 -32.77 8.17
CA LYS A 189 -0.66 -33.04 7.06
C LYS A 189 -0.52 -31.87 6.10
N THR A 190 -1.61 -31.18 5.79
CA THR A 190 -1.60 -29.97 4.94
C THR A 190 -0.82 -28.84 5.59
N ILE A 191 -0.88 -28.69 6.92
CA ILE A 191 -0.09 -27.69 7.65
C ILE A 191 1.40 -28.02 7.54
N GLU A 192 1.77 -29.30 7.66
CA GLU A 192 3.16 -29.77 7.51
C GLU A 192 3.70 -29.56 6.09
N GLU A 193 2.92 -29.86 5.06
CA GLU A 193 3.29 -29.65 3.66
C GLU A 193 3.51 -28.14 3.37
N ILE A 194 2.69 -27.26 3.96
CA ILE A 194 2.92 -25.80 3.86
C ILE A 194 4.19 -25.39 4.60
N ALA A 195 4.43 -25.91 5.82
CA ALA A 195 5.62 -25.61 6.62
C ALA A 195 6.92 -26.00 5.90
N LYS A 196 6.91 -27.10 5.12
CA LYS A 196 8.04 -27.55 4.29
C LYS A 196 8.19 -26.79 2.97
N GLY A 197 7.22 -25.95 2.61
CA GLY A 197 7.19 -25.28 1.31
C GLY A 197 6.74 -26.15 0.15
N GLU A 198 6.25 -27.36 0.43
CA GLU A 198 5.76 -28.33 -0.57
C GLU A 198 4.37 -27.92 -1.11
N LEU A 199 3.61 -27.15 -0.33
CA LEU A 199 2.28 -26.69 -0.69
C LEU A 199 2.10 -25.18 -0.50
N SER A 200 1.67 -24.49 -1.57
CA SER A 200 1.27 -23.08 -1.48
C SER A 200 -0.08 -22.91 -0.79
N THR A 201 -0.29 -21.77 -0.13
CA THR A 201 -1.52 -21.51 0.63
C THR A 201 -2.13 -20.14 0.33
N SER A 202 -3.40 -19.98 0.68
CA SER A 202 -4.18 -18.76 0.48
C SER A 202 -3.92 -17.72 1.58
N LYS A 203 -3.95 -16.42 1.22
CA LYS A 203 -3.69 -15.29 2.12
C LYS A 203 -4.53 -15.30 3.41
N TRP A 204 -5.82 -15.65 3.33
CA TRP A 204 -6.69 -15.70 4.51
C TRP A 204 -6.23 -16.77 5.52
N LEU A 205 -5.70 -17.90 5.03
CA LEU A 205 -5.22 -18.97 5.90
C LEU A 205 -3.89 -18.58 6.56
N VAL A 206 -3.03 -17.86 5.84
CA VAL A 206 -1.82 -17.26 6.42
C VAL A 206 -2.20 -16.27 7.52
N ALA A 207 -3.16 -15.37 7.29
CA ALA A 207 -3.62 -14.43 8.31
C ALA A 207 -4.16 -15.12 9.57
N CYS A 208 -4.91 -16.23 9.41
CA CYS A 208 -5.35 -17.04 10.56
C CYS A 208 -4.18 -17.63 11.34
N ALA A 209 -3.15 -18.13 10.64
CA ALA A 209 -1.95 -18.69 11.28
C ALA A 209 -1.19 -17.61 12.06
N VAL A 210 -1.02 -16.42 11.48
CA VAL A 210 -0.36 -15.29 12.14
C VAL A 210 -1.17 -14.81 13.35
N GLU A 211 -2.50 -14.73 13.27
CA GLU A 211 -3.36 -14.39 14.44
C GLU A 211 -3.11 -15.35 15.62
N ILE A 212 -3.09 -16.65 15.36
CA ILE A 212 -2.85 -17.67 16.40
C ILE A 212 -1.47 -17.46 17.04
N LEU A 213 -0.45 -17.20 16.22
CA LEU A 213 0.90 -16.97 16.73
C LEU A 213 1.02 -15.64 17.50
N LEU A 214 0.29 -14.59 17.11
CA LEU A 214 0.25 -13.34 17.86
C LEU A 214 -0.40 -13.53 19.23
N GLU A 215 -1.43 -14.38 19.33
CA GLU A 215 -2.12 -14.67 20.59
C GLU A 215 -1.29 -15.56 21.53
N GLU A 216 -0.51 -16.51 21.00
CA GLU A 216 0.18 -17.51 21.83
C GLU A 216 1.69 -17.34 21.92
N LYS A 217 2.31 -16.74 20.91
CA LYS A 217 3.78 -16.60 20.76
C LYS A 217 4.19 -15.27 20.11
N PRO A 218 3.76 -14.10 20.65
CA PRO A 218 4.02 -12.79 20.03
C PRO A 218 5.52 -12.53 19.80
N ASP A 219 6.38 -12.89 20.75
CA ASP A 219 7.84 -12.73 20.62
C ASP A 219 8.44 -13.52 19.46
N VAL A 220 7.86 -14.67 19.12
CA VAL A 220 8.32 -15.50 17.99
C VAL A 220 7.94 -14.83 16.68
N VAL A 221 6.71 -14.30 16.59
CA VAL A 221 6.26 -13.57 15.39
C VAL A 221 7.21 -12.42 15.06
N GLN A 222 7.62 -11.63 16.06
CA GLN A 222 8.56 -10.53 15.87
C GLN A 222 9.98 -10.97 15.46
N LYS A 223 10.35 -12.24 15.66
CA LYS A 223 11.63 -12.79 15.20
C LYS A 223 11.56 -13.29 13.76
N ILE A 224 10.42 -13.84 13.35
CA ILE A 224 10.27 -14.48 12.03
C ILE A 224 9.68 -13.55 10.97
N LEU A 225 8.99 -12.47 11.37
CA LEU A 225 8.38 -11.47 10.49
C LEU A 225 8.88 -10.07 10.87
N ALA A 226 9.23 -9.26 9.86
CA ALA A 226 9.42 -7.83 10.06
C ALA A 226 8.06 -7.13 10.21
N ASP A 227 8.05 -5.91 10.74
CA ASP A 227 6.82 -5.14 10.95
C ASP A 227 5.96 -5.02 9.69
N ASP A 228 6.58 -4.78 8.53
CA ASP A 228 5.87 -4.68 7.25
C ASP A 228 5.28 -6.03 6.79
N ASP A 229 5.89 -7.16 7.18
CA ASP A 229 5.37 -8.49 6.89
C ASP A 229 4.17 -8.84 7.76
N ILE A 230 4.16 -8.40 9.03
CA ILE A 230 3.01 -8.55 9.92
C ILE A 230 1.83 -7.79 9.32
N LEU A 231 2.03 -6.54 8.91
CA LEU A 231 0.98 -5.76 8.26
C LEU A 231 0.51 -6.39 6.94
N PHE A 232 1.44 -6.91 6.13
CA PHE A 232 1.11 -7.50 4.83
C PHE A 232 0.43 -8.87 4.91
N LEU A 233 0.90 -9.77 5.78
CA LEU A 233 0.41 -11.16 5.87
C LEU A 233 -0.81 -11.30 6.78
N TRP A 234 -1.00 -10.38 7.73
CA TRP A 234 -2.05 -10.46 8.74
C TRP A 234 -3.05 -9.29 8.68
N ALA A 235 -2.60 -8.05 8.85
CA ALA A 235 -3.52 -6.91 8.93
C ALA A 235 -4.27 -6.67 7.60
N ASN A 236 -3.54 -6.69 6.47
CA ASN A 236 -4.11 -6.46 5.14
C ASN A 236 -5.26 -7.42 4.78
N PRO A 237 -5.11 -8.75 4.90
CA PRO A 237 -6.23 -9.67 4.67
C PRO A 237 -7.43 -9.43 5.59
N LEU A 238 -7.21 -9.03 6.84
CA LEU A 238 -8.28 -8.79 7.82
C LEU A 238 -9.04 -7.49 7.54
N LEU A 239 -8.33 -6.41 7.20
CA LEU A 239 -8.94 -5.15 6.76
C LEU A 239 -9.79 -5.35 5.50
N LYS A 240 -9.29 -6.12 4.52
CA LYS A 240 -10.05 -6.49 3.30
C LYS A 240 -11.28 -7.34 3.59
N ASN A 241 -11.37 -7.95 4.76
CA ASN A 241 -12.54 -8.69 5.21
C ASN A 241 -13.39 -7.89 6.22
N ASN A 242 -13.29 -6.56 6.20
CA ASN A 242 -14.06 -5.61 7.01
C ASN A 242 -13.88 -5.78 8.52
N ARG A 243 -12.72 -6.28 8.98
CA ARG A 243 -12.43 -6.33 10.41
C ARG A 243 -12.14 -4.91 10.94
N PRO A 244 -12.71 -4.49 12.07
CA PRO A 244 -12.46 -3.16 12.62
C PRO A 244 -10.98 -2.97 12.98
N ILE A 245 -10.40 -1.84 12.55
CA ILE A 245 -8.99 -1.51 12.84
C ILE A 245 -8.69 -1.48 14.34
N LYS A 246 -9.66 -1.06 15.16
CA LYS A 246 -9.52 -0.98 16.63
C LYS A 246 -9.17 -2.34 17.24
N GLU A 247 -9.70 -3.42 16.68
CA GLU A 247 -9.36 -4.77 17.13
C GLU A 247 -7.93 -5.17 16.74
N LEU A 248 -7.49 -4.77 15.55
CA LEU A 248 -6.13 -5.02 15.07
C LEU A 248 -5.10 -4.24 15.90
N LEU A 249 -5.37 -2.97 16.19
CA LEU A 249 -4.53 -2.12 17.06
C LEU A 249 -4.40 -2.70 18.47
N HIS A 250 -5.49 -3.25 19.02
CA HIS A 250 -5.45 -3.92 20.31
C HIS A 250 -4.51 -5.13 20.29
N THR A 251 -4.58 -5.97 19.25
CA THR A 251 -3.67 -7.12 19.09
C THR A 251 -2.21 -6.68 18.94
N LEU A 252 -1.94 -5.61 18.18
CA LEU A 252 -0.59 -5.04 18.01
C LEU A 252 -0.04 -4.40 19.29
N GLY A 253 -0.91 -3.94 20.21
CA GLY A 253 -0.52 -3.35 21.49
C GLY A 253 0.32 -4.27 22.37
N SER A 254 0.27 -5.59 22.14
CA SER A 254 1.06 -6.60 22.86
C SER A 254 2.50 -6.77 22.34
N LEU A 255 2.87 -6.09 21.25
CA LEU A 255 4.16 -6.23 20.58
C LEU A 255 5.16 -5.14 21.01
N ASN A 256 6.45 -5.47 21.01
CA ASN A 256 7.52 -4.56 21.45
C ASN A 256 7.63 -3.26 20.59
N ASN A 257 7.18 -3.29 19.34
CA ASN A 257 7.19 -2.14 18.41
C ASN A 257 5.78 -1.58 18.18
N SER A 258 4.89 -1.71 19.17
CA SER A 258 3.46 -1.39 19.02
C SER A 258 3.21 0.04 18.52
N GLU A 259 3.98 1.04 18.96
CA GLU A 259 3.82 2.43 18.48
C GLU A 259 4.10 2.57 16.98
N ALA A 260 5.20 2.00 16.49
CA ALA A 260 5.57 2.05 15.07
C ALA A 260 4.58 1.27 14.20
N LEU A 261 4.16 0.08 14.66
CA LEU A 261 3.17 -0.76 14.00
C LEU A 261 1.78 -0.12 13.98
N ASN A 262 1.37 0.54 15.06
CA ASN A 262 0.10 1.26 15.14
C ASN A 262 0.11 2.48 14.21
N SER A 263 1.21 3.25 14.17
CA SER A 263 1.36 4.37 13.26
C SER A 263 1.27 3.93 11.79
N LYS A 264 1.94 2.83 11.44
CA LYS A 264 1.87 2.25 10.09
C LYS A 264 0.48 1.69 9.78
N LEU A 265 -0.15 0.97 10.71
CA LEU A 265 -1.49 0.42 10.48
C LEU A 265 -2.54 1.52 10.30
N ASN A 266 -2.49 2.58 11.11
CA ASN A 266 -3.36 3.75 10.94
C ASN A 266 -3.14 4.40 9.57
N SER A 267 -1.87 4.58 9.15
CA SER A 267 -1.58 5.10 7.81
C SER A 267 -2.16 4.21 6.70
N MET A 268 -2.28 2.89 6.89
CA MET A 268 -2.86 2.00 5.87
C MET A 268 -4.38 2.13 5.72
N THR A 269 -5.08 2.54 6.77
CA THR A 269 -6.52 2.81 6.75
C THR A 269 -6.87 4.26 6.47
N ASP A 270 -5.93 5.18 6.69
CA ASP A 270 -6.01 6.54 6.19
C ASP A 270 -5.90 6.59 4.65
N PHE A 271 -5.81 5.42 3.98
CA PHE A 271 -5.85 5.25 2.52
C PHE A 271 -6.90 4.23 2.03
N SER A 272 -7.94 3.91 2.83
CA SER A 272 -9.05 3.01 2.42
C SER A 272 -10.40 3.70 2.38
#